data_AF-A0A1X0D4P7-F1
#
_entry.id   AF-A0A1X0D4P7-F1
#
_cell.length_a   1.000
_cell.length_b   1.000
_cell.length_c   1.000
_cell.angle_alpha   90.00
_cell.angle_beta   90.00
_cell.angle_gamma   90.00
#
_symmetry.space_group_name_H-M   'P 1'
#
loop_
_entity.id
_entity.type
_entity.pdbx_description
1 polymer ?
#
loop_
_entity_poly.entity_id
_entity_poly.type
_entity_poly.pdbx_seq_one_letter_code
_entity_poly.pdbx_strand_id
1 'polypeptide(L)'
;MTVDIRRAGDRAQTKIDWLDSRHSFSFGSHYEPENTHHGLLLVNNDDIVNAGTGFDTHPHRDMEIVTWVLRGSLVHQDSTGNAGVIYPGLAQRMSAGRGILHSEKNDSWTLTGSETHDEPVRFIQMWVVPDEAGLTPGYQQLEIDDELLRGGLVTIASGMPQHRDHTAITIHNKHAALHGARMQPADSVELPEAQYLHLFVARGQVTLEGAGPIHEGDAVRFTASGGQRVTAMEPAEILVWEMHASLAAA
;
A
#
# COMPACT_ATOMS: atom_id res chain seq x y z
N MET A 1 -6.03 -15.27 18.47
CA MET A 1 -6.87 -14.20 17.92
C MET A 1 -6.52 -12.91 18.65
N THR A 2 -5.81 -12.00 17.99
CA THR A 2 -5.38 -10.72 18.59
C THR A 2 -5.65 -9.59 17.61
N VAL A 3 -6.13 -8.46 18.12
CA VAL A 3 -6.32 -7.21 17.38
C VAL A 3 -5.41 -6.17 18.04
N ASP A 4 -4.46 -5.64 17.29
CA ASP A 4 -3.47 -4.66 17.74
C ASP A 4 -3.64 -3.37 16.92
N ILE A 5 -4.00 -2.27 17.59
CA ILE A 5 -4.25 -0.98 16.94
C ILE A 5 -2.98 -0.13 17.05
N ARG A 6 -2.45 0.29 15.90
CA ARG A 6 -1.32 1.21 15.77
C ARG A 6 -1.82 2.58 15.37
N ARG A 7 -1.80 3.52 16.31
CA ARG A 7 -2.29 4.87 16.04
C ARG A 7 -1.34 5.62 15.11
N ALA A 8 -1.88 6.48 14.26
CA ALA A 8 -1.12 7.26 13.31
C ALA A 8 0.03 8.03 13.98
N GLY A 9 -0.24 8.62 15.15
CA GLY A 9 0.71 9.40 15.96
C GLY A 9 1.84 8.59 16.59
N ASP A 10 1.67 7.27 16.71
CA ASP A 10 2.66 6.37 17.32
C ASP A 10 3.56 5.72 16.26
N ARG A 11 3.26 5.89 14.97
CA ARG A 11 4.09 5.40 13.87
C ARG A 11 5.35 6.25 13.74
N ALA A 12 6.48 5.59 13.52
CA ALA A 12 7.76 6.27 13.30
C ALA A 12 7.65 7.25 12.12
N GLN A 13 8.28 8.41 12.23
CA GLN A 13 8.16 9.49 11.25
C GLN A 13 9.54 9.90 10.73
N THR A 14 9.67 9.96 9.41
CA THR A 14 10.78 10.64 8.75
C THR A 14 10.26 11.95 8.17
N LYS A 15 10.77 13.08 8.66
CA LYS A 15 10.41 14.42 8.17
C LYS A 15 11.66 15.19 7.78
N ILE A 16 11.79 15.44 6.48
CA ILE A 16 12.89 16.21 5.85
C ILE A 16 12.28 17.25 4.90
N ASP A 17 13.12 18.09 4.30
CA ASP A 17 12.69 19.27 3.52
C ASP A 17 11.62 18.98 2.45
N TRP A 18 11.65 17.80 1.85
CA TRP A 18 10.77 17.42 0.75
C TRP A 18 9.81 16.25 1.03
N LEU A 19 10.00 15.54 2.15
CA LEU A 19 9.28 14.32 2.51
C LEU A 19 8.75 14.38 3.95
N ASP A 20 7.47 14.08 4.11
CA ASP A 20 6.87 13.70 5.40
C ASP A 20 6.33 12.27 5.26
N SER A 21 6.98 11.31 5.92
CA SER A 21 6.68 9.88 5.82
C SER A 21 6.37 9.29 7.19
N ARG A 22 5.29 8.51 7.29
CA ARG A 22 4.97 7.71 8.48
C ARG A 22 5.04 6.22 8.20
N HIS A 23 5.77 5.50 9.03
CA HIS A 23 6.10 4.08 8.82
C HIS A 23 5.33 3.18 9.77
N SER A 24 4.59 2.21 9.23
CA SER A 24 3.99 1.16 10.07
C SER A 24 5.02 0.20 10.67
N PHE A 25 6.17 0.04 10.02
CA PHE A 25 7.24 -0.88 10.40
C PHE A 25 8.59 -0.18 10.40
N SER A 26 9.64 -0.88 10.85
CA SER A 26 11.02 -0.43 10.77
C SER A 26 11.40 -0.04 9.35
N PHE A 27 11.89 1.19 9.16
CA PHE A 27 12.23 1.73 7.85
C PHE A 27 13.31 2.81 7.95
N GLY A 28 14.23 2.83 6.98
CA GLY A 28 15.33 3.79 6.94
C GLY A 28 16.18 3.75 8.21
N SER A 29 16.32 4.89 8.89
CA SER A 29 17.06 5.00 10.16
C SER A 29 16.27 4.55 11.38
N HIS A 30 14.94 4.35 11.26
CA HIS A 30 14.09 3.93 12.36
C HIS A 30 14.04 2.40 12.41
N TYR A 31 14.62 1.82 13.45
CA TYR A 31 14.67 0.37 13.63
C TYR A 31 14.10 -0.04 14.99
N GLU A 32 13.06 -0.86 14.93
CA GLU A 32 12.40 -1.51 16.05
C GLU A 32 12.39 -3.03 15.78
N PRO A 33 13.22 -3.83 16.48
CA PRO A 33 13.42 -5.24 16.14
C PRO A 33 12.12 -6.07 16.18
N GLU A 34 11.21 -5.73 17.08
CA GLU A 34 9.90 -6.38 17.26
C GLU A 34 8.83 -5.88 16.26
N ASN A 35 9.16 -4.89 15.42
CA ASN A 35 8.23 -4.23 14.50
C ASN A 35 8.85 -4.10 13.09
N THR A 36 9.38 -5.19 12.56
CA THR A 36 9.99 -5.23 11.23
C THR A 36 9.00 -5.59 10.12
N HIS A 37 7.90 -6.26 10.46
CA HIS A 37 6.88 -6.72 9.51
C HIS A 37 5.59 -7.15 10.24
N HIS A 38 4.54 -7.41 9.49
CA HIS A 38 3.36 -8.16 9.95
C HIS A 38 2.92 -9.15 8.87
N GLY A 39 2.91 -10.45 9.18
CA GLY A 39 2.72 -11.48 8.15
C GLY A 39 3.84 -11.39 7.11
N LEU A 40 3.49 -11.10 5.86
CA LEU A 40 4.40 -10.91 4.74
C LEU A 40 4.64 -9.43 4.39
N LEU A 41 3.96 -8.51 5.06
CA LEU A 41 4.05 -7.06 4.80
C LEU A 41 5.22 -6.46 5.58
N LEU A 42 6.20 -5.93 4.86
CA LEU A 42 7.42 -5.33 5.41
C LEU A 42 7.35 -3.81 5.51
N VAL A 43 6.63 -3.20 4.57
CA VAL A 43 6.49 -1.74 4.47
C VAL A 43 5.03 -1.40 4.25
N ASN A 44 4.57 -0.36 4.93
CA ASN A 44 3.31 0.33 4.68
C ASN A 44 3.52 1.79 5.10
N ASN A 45 4.15 2.55 4.21
CA ASN A 45 4.49 3.94 4.44
C ASN A 45 3.38 4.85 3.92
N ASP A 46 3.07 5.90 4.68
CA ASP A 46 2.17 6.98 4.26
C ASP A 46 3.03 8.21 3.98
N ASP A 47 3.26 8.47 2.69
CA ASP A 47 4.27 9.39 2.20
C ASP A 47 3.62 10.64 1.59
N ILE A 48 4.10 11.81 1.99
CA ILE A 48 3.77 13.10 1.39
C ILE A 48 5.05 13.71 0.80
N VAL A 49 5.05 13.96 -0.51
CA VAL A 49 6.22 14.44 -1.26
C VAL A 49 5.92 15.76 -1.96
N ASN A 50 6.78 16.75 -1.75
CA ASN A 50 6.67 18.08 -2.35
C ASN A 50 6.85 18.03 -3.87
N ALA A 51 6.22 18.97 -4.58
CA ALA A 51 6.33 19.05 -6.03
C ALA A 51 7.79 19.24 -6.51
N GLY A 52 8.15 18.58 -7.59
CA GLY A 52 9.46 18.63 -8.24
C GLY A 52 10.54 17.82 -7.53
N THR A 53 10.17 17.09 -6.48
CA THR A 53 11.08 16.30 -5.65
C THR A 53 10.65 14.85 -5.60
N GLY A 54 11.43 14.00 -4.94
CA GLY A 54 11.09 12.62 -4.72
C GLY A 54 12.32 11.76 -4.44
N PHE A 55 12.12 10.47 -4.54
CA PHE A 55 13.17 9.49 -4.34
C PHE A 55 14.03 9.41 -5.62
N ASP A 56 15.30 9.79 -5.48
CA ASP A 56 16.30 9.59 -6.54
C ASP A 56 16.52 8.09 -6.81
N THR A 57 17.21 7.79 -7.92
CA THR A 57 17.45 6.42 -8.36
C THR A 57 18.12 5.58 -7.29
N HIS A 58 17.44 4.52 -6.83
CA HIS A 58 17.91 3.62 -5.78
C HIS A 58 17.58 2.15 -6.11
N PRO A 59 18.32 1.19 -5.54
CA PRO A 59 18.14 -0.24 -5.85
C PRO A 59 17.07 -0.90 -4.98
N HIS A 60 16.37 -1.86 -5.57
CA HIS A 60 15.60 -2.90 -4.88
C HIS A 60 15.96 -4.28 -5.41
N ARG A 61 15.72 -5.31 -4.60
CA ARG A 61 15.92 -6.72 -4.97
C ARG A 61 14.92 -7.60 -4.23
N ASP A 62 14.42 -8.63 -4.90
CA ASP A 62 13.55 -9.66 -4.32
C ASP A 62 12.40 -9.08 -3.50
N MET A 63 11.69 -8.10 -4.07
CA MET A 63 10.60 -7.36 -3.44
C MET A 63 9.49 -7.06 -4.44
N GLU A 64 8.24 -7.19 -4.00
CA GLU A 64 7.05 -6.72 -4.70
C GLU A 64 6.61 -5.40 -4.06
N ILE A 65 6.73 -4.30 -4.81
CA ILE A 65 6.44 -2.95 -4.34
C ILE A 65 5.13 -2.50 -4.99
N VAL A 66 4.13 -2.21 -4.17
CA VAL A 66 2.82 -1.72 -4.59
C VAL A 66 2.66 -0.27 -4.14
N THR A 67 2.31 0.61 -5.06
CA THR A 67 2.09 2.03 -4.80
C THR A 67 0.63 2.39 -5.03
N TRP A 68 0.02 3.05 -4.05
CA TRP A 68 -1.36 3.53 -4.08
C TRP A 68 -1.42 5.04 -3.83
N VAL A 69 -1.66 5.83 -4.88
CA VAL A 69 -1.72 7.30 -4.75
C VAL A 69 -3.09 7.71 -4.22
N LEU A 70 -3.09 8.54 -3.16
CA LEU A 70 -4.31 9.11 -2.61
C LEU A 70 -4.61 10.45 -3.27
N ARG A 71 -3.62 11.34 -3.39
CA ARG A 71 -3.76 12.69 -3.98
C ARG A 71 -2.53 13.04 -4.80
N GLY A 72 -2.72 13.79 -5.89
CA GLY A 72 -1.63 14.25 -6.75
C GLY A 72 -1.20 13.17 -7.74
N SER A 73 0.08 13.13 -8.10
CA SER A 73 0.62 12.10 -8.98
C SER A 73 2.07 11.78 -8.66
N LEU A 74 2.50 10.56 -8.94
CA LEU A 74 3.88 10.10 -8.77
C LEU A 74 4.40 9.51 -10.08
N VAL A 75 5.53 10.00 -10.55
CA VAL A 75 6.26 9.48 -11.70
C VAL A 75 7.15 8.34 -11.23
N HIS A 76 6.95 7.17 -11.81
CA HIS A 76 7.87 6.03 -11.70
C HIS A 76 8.77 5.99 -12.94
N GLN A 77 10.05 5.70 -12.74
CA GLN A 77 10.99 5.35 -13.82
C GLN A 77 11.95 4.27 -13.34
N ASP A 78 12.26 3.27 -14.17
CA ASP A 78 13.19 2.19 -13.81
C ASP A 78 14.23 1.83 -14.87
N SER A 79 15.24 1.08 -14.44
CA SER A 79 16.37 0.62 -15.27
C SER A 79 16.00 -0.40 -16.34
N THR A 80 14.77 -0.92 -16.34
CA THR A 80 14.27 -1.79 -17.41
C THR A 80 13.53 -1.00 -18.51
N GLY A 81 13.43 0.32 -18.34
CA GLY A 81 12.86 1.23 -19.32
C GLY A 81 11.38 1.52 -19.11
N ASN A 82 10.76 1.04 -18.02
CA ASN A 82 9.38 1.43 -17.74
C ASN A 82 9.37 2.84 -17.15
N ALA A 83 8.37 3.61 -17.55
CA ALA A 83 8.04 4.89 -16.98
C ALA A 83 6.51 5.06 -16.97
N GLY A 84 5.97 5.66 -15.93
CA GLY A 84 4.52 5.88 -15.83
C GLY A 84 4.15 6.88 -14.76
N VAL A 85 2.98 7.51 -14.93
CA VAL A 85 2.40 8.41 -13.92
C VAL A 85 1.35 7.63 -13.14
N ILE A 86 1.50 7.59 -11.83
CA ILE A 86 0.57 6.97 -10.89
C ILE A 86 -0.30 8.07 -10.30
N TYR A 87 -1.61 7.88 -10.27
CA TYR A 87 -2.60 8.85 -9.80
C TYR A 87 -3.73 8.12 -9.05
N PRO A 88 -4.61 8.84 -8.32
CA PRO A 88 -5.68 8.20 -7.55
C PRO A 88 -6.57 7.32 -8.42
N GLY A 89 -6.79 6.08 -7.98
CA GLY A 89 -7.54 5.07 -8.73
C GLY A 89 -6.68 4.18 -9.63
N LEU A 90 -5.38 4.47 -9.78
CA LEU A 90 -4.45 3.62 -10.52
C LEU A 90 -3.61 2.77 -9.56
N ALA A 91 -3.75 1.44 -9.69
CA ALA A 91 -2.92 0.47 -8.99
C ALA A 91 -1.59 0.29 -9.74
N GLN A 92 -0.47 0.38 -9.04
CA GLN A 92 0.86 0.15 -9.62
C GLN A 92 1.63 -0.91 -8.82
N ARG A 93 2.34 -1.78 -9.54
CA ARG A 93 3.30 -2.74 -8.97
C ARG A 93 4.62 -2.71 -9.71
N MET A 94 5.71 -2.76 -8.96
CA MET A 94 7.05 -3.08 -9.43
C MET A 94 7.56 -4.34 -8.72
N SER A 95 7.94 -5.35 -9.50
CA SER A 95 8.70 -6.51 -9.01
C SER A 95 10.18 -6.27 -9.21
N ALA A 96 10.93 -6.23 -8.12
CA ALA A 96 12.36 -5.98 -8.17
C ALA A 96 13.16 -7.18 -8.71
N GLY A 97 12.72 -8.40 -8.42
CA GLY A 97 13.35 -9.63 -8.88
C GLY A 97 14.86 -9.67 -8.62
N ARG A 98 15.65 -10.09 -9.62
CA ARG A 98 17.13 -10.13 -9.55
C ARG A 98 17.80 -8.79 -9.24
N GLY A 99 17.08 -7.67 -9.36
CA GLY A 99 17.55 -6.33 -9.07
C GLY A 99 16.98 -5.32 -10.05
N ILE A 100 16.53 -4.18 -9.53
CA ILE A 100 16.06 -3.04 -10.32
C ILE A 100 16.54 -1.74 -9.68
N LEU A 101 16.90 -0.76 -10.50
CA LEU A 101 17.10 0.62 -10.05
C LEU A 101 15.86 1.41 -10.48
N HIS A 102 15.31 2.22 -9.58
CA HIS A 102 14.14 3.04 -9.89
C HIS A 102 14.13 4.36 -9.14
N SER A 103 13.34 5.31 -9.62
CA SER A 103 13.08 6.61 -8.99
C SER A 103 11.59 6.91 -8.99
N GLU A 104 11.16 7.64 -7.98
CA GLU A 104 9.75 7.99 -7.76
C GLU A 104 9.64 9.49 -7.44
N LYS A 105 9.07 10.30 -8.34
CA LYS A 105 9.10 11.77 -8.24
C LYS A 105 7.73 12.42 -8.45
N ASN A 106 7.47 13.50 -7.72
CA ASN A 106 6.27 14.32 -7.90
C ASN A 106 6.53 15.39 -8.98
N ASP A 107 6.76 14.96 -10.21
CA ASP A 107 7.18 15.82 -11.32
C ASP A 107 6.56 15.40 -12.65
N SER A 108 5.27 15.05 -12.63
CA SER A 108 4.55 14.47 -13.79
C SER A 108 4.67 15.28 -15.08
N TRP A 109 4.87 16.60 -15.00
CA TRP A 109 5.17 17.47 -16.14
C TRP A 109 6.40 17.03 -16.95
N THR A 110 7.37 16.33 -16.34
CA THR A 110 8.55 15.78 -17.02
C THR A 110 8.19 14.69 -18.03
N LEU A 111 7.05 14.00 -17.84
CA LEU A 111 6.55 12.97 -18.75
C LEU A 111 5.36 13.44 -19.59
N THR A 112 4.46 14.25 -19.03
CA THR A 112 3.20 14.64 -19.67
C THR A 112 3.30 15.92 -20.50
N GLY A 113 4.31 16.76 -20.25
CA GLY A 113 4.41 18.09 -20.82
C GLY A 113 3.40 19.10 -20.27
N SER A 114 2.73 18.79 -19.16
CA SER A 114 1.84 19.73 -18.46
C SER A 114 2.63 20.88 -17.79
N GLU A 115 1.92 21.89 -17.30
CA GLU A 115 2.52 22.94 -16.49
C GLU A 115 3.04 22.37 -15.14
N THR A 116 4.09 22.99 -14.61
CA THR A 116 4.60 22.70 -13.26
C THR A 116 3.60 23.16 -12.20
N HIS A 117 3.53 22.45 -11.08
CA HIS A 117 2.70 22.83 -9.93
C HIS A 117 3.52 22.80 -8.62
N ASP A 118 2.92 23.30 -7.53
CA ASP A 118 3.46 23.28 -6.17
C ASP A 118 2.72 22.29 -5.24
N GLU A 119 1.67 21.63 -5.74
CA GLU A 119 0.88 20.67 -4.97
C GLU A 119 1.66 19.39 -4.59
N PRO A 120 1.61 18.95 -3.32
CA PRO A 120 2.23 17.69 -2.91
C PRO A 120 1.40 16.48 -3.36
N VAL A 121 2.10 15.36 -3.58
CA VAL A 121 1.52 14.03 -3.73
C VAL A 121 1.45 13.34 -2.37
N ARG A 122 0.35 12.63 -2.09
CA ARG A 122 0.24 11.70 -0.95
C ARG A 122 -0.03 10.31 -1.47
N PHE A 123 0.75 9.32 -1.04
CA PHE A 123 0.60 7.93 -1.48
C PHE A 123 1.00 6.93 -0.39
N ILE A 124 0.52 5.70 -0.52
CA ILE A 124 0.86 4.59 0.35
C ILE A 124 1.79 3.64 -0.40
N GLN A 125 2.99 3.41 0.13
CA GLN A 125 3.95 2.46 -0.42
C GLN A 125 3.98 1.19 0.42
N MET A 126 3.73 0.05 -0.21
CA MET A 126 3.56 -1.24 0.46
C MET A 126 4.45 -2.31 -0.14
N TRP A 127 5.19 -3.03 0.70
CA TRP A 127 6.17 -4.03 0.23
C TRP A 127 5.88 -5.41 0.80
N VAL A 128 5.86 -6.40 -0.07
CA VAL A 128 5.80 -7.83 0.30
C VAL A 128 6.92 -8.59 -0.40
N VAL A 129 7.43 -9.64 0.24
CA VAL A 129 8.41 -10.52 -0.40
C VAL A 129 7.75 -11.41 -1.46
N PRO A 130 8.43 -11.73 -2.58
CA PRO A 130 7.99 -12.78 -3.47
C PRO A 130 8.22 -14.18 -2.85
N ASP A 131 7.50 -15.19 -3.34
CA ASP A 131 7.69 -16.60 -2.96
C ASP A 131 9.05 -17.14 -3.42
N GLU A 132 9.58 -16.57 -4.51
CA GLU A 132 10.81 -17.00 -5.14
C GLU A 132 11.76 -15.81 -5.31
N ALA A 133 13.03 -16.01 -4.95
CA ALA A 133 14.09 -15.05 -5.22
C ALA A 133 14.55 -15.13 -6.69
N GLY A 134 15.10 -14.03 -7.20
CA GLY A 134 15.74 -14.00 -8.52
C GLY A 134 14.77 -14.03 -9.70
N LEU A 135 13.51 -13.66 -9.47
CA LEU A 135 12.52 -13.45 -10.54
C LEU A 135 13.01 -12.40 -11.54
N THR A 136 12.47 -12.43 -12.74
CA THR A 136 12.71 -11.34 -13.70
C THR A 136 11.99 -10.09 -13.21
N PRO A 137 12.64 -8.91 -13.21
CA PRO A 137 11.97 -7.67 -12.83
C PRO A 137 10.73 -7.43 -13.70
N GLY A 138 9.70 -6.82 -13.11
CA GLY A 138 8.41 -6.64 -13.77
C GLY A 138 7.71 -5.38 -13.32
N TYR A 139 6.80 -4.89 -14.15
CA TYR A 139 6.04 -3.67 -13.92
C TYR A 139 4.60 -3.85 -14.39
N GLN A 140 3.64 -3.40 -13.60
CA GLN A 140 2.23 -3.38 -13.96
C GLN A 140 1.56 -2.11 -13.44
N GLN A 141 0.59 -1.62 -14.23
CA GLN A 141 -0.31 -0.54 -13.86
C GLN A 141 -1.71 -0.86 -14.39
N LEU A 142 -2.74 -0.61 -13.58
CA LEU A 142 -4.14 -0.72 -14.02
C LEU A 142 -5.02 0.29 -13.28
N GLU A 143 -5.90 0.96 -14.02
CA GLU A 143 -6.92 1.86 -13.47
C GLU A 143 -8.13 1.05 -12.97
N ILE A 144 -8.57 1.34 -11.75
CA ILE A 144 -9.65 0.62 -11.03
C ILE A 144 -10.58 1.57 -10.24
N ASP A 145 -10.64 2.84 -10.61
CA ASP A 145 -11.37 3.87 -9.85
C ASP A 145 -12.87 3.51 -9.72
N ASP A 146 -13.49 3.10 -10.83
CA ASP A 146 -14.91 2.73 -10.89
C ASP A 146 -15.23 1.48 -10.06
N GLU A 147 -14.32 0.50 -9.96
CA GLU A 147 -14.45 -0.67 -9.09
C GLU A 147 -14.52 -0.25 -7.62
N LEU A 148 -13.62 0.63 -7.18
CA LEU A 148 -13.54 1.06 -5.78
C LEU A 148 -14.77 1.84 -5.31
N LEU A 149 -15.43 2.55 -6.23
CA LEU A 149 -16.64 3.33 -5.94
C LEU A 149 -17.92 2.49 -5.87
N ARG A 150 -17.87 1.19 -6.22
CA ARG A 150 -19.05 0.30 -6.20
C ARG A 150 -19.42 -0.24 -4.81
N GLY A 151 -18.76 0.21 -3.74
CA GLY A 151 -19.18 -0.02 -2.35
C GLY A 151 -18.83 -1.39 -1.78
N GLY A 152 -17.76 -2.03 -2.28
CA GLY A 152 -17.29 -3.32 -1.81
C GLY A 152 -15.76 -3.38 -1.70
N LEU A 153 -15.26 -4.46 -1.10
CA LEU A 153 -13.84 -4.71 -0.99
C LEU A 153 -13.31 -5.29 -2.32
N VAL A 154 -12.51 -4.50 -3.04
CA VAL A 154 -11.94 -4.83 -4.36
C VAL A 154 -10.54 -5.38 -4.19
N THR A 155 -10.22 -6.49 -4.86
CA THR A 155 -8.85 -7.01 -4.89
C THR A 155 -7.97 -6.20 -5.84
N ILE A 156 -7.06 -5.41 -5.27
CA ILE A 156 -6.16 -4.52 -6.00
C ILE A 156 -4.94 -5.30 -6.50
N ALA A 157 -4.26 -6.01 -5.61
CA ALA A 157 -3.06 -6.79 -5.94
C ALA A 157 -3.14 -8.18 -5.33
N SER A 158 -2.77 -9.23 -6.06
CA SER A 158 -2.75 -10.57 -5.47
C SER A 158 -1.84 -11.54 -6.21
N GLY A 159 -1.25 -12.47 -5.47
CA GLY A 159 -0.67 -13.70 -6.02
C GLY A 159 -1.49 -14.94 -5.67
N MET A 160 -2.55 -14.78 -4.87
CA MET A 160 -3.37 -15.89 -4.37
C MET A 160 -4.23 -16.49 -5.50
N PRO A 161 -4.24 -17.83 -5.68
CA PRO A 161 -4.94 -18.47 -6.79
C PRO A 161 -6.42 -18.10 -6.93
N GLN A 162 -7.13 -17.90 -5.81
CA GLN A 162 -8.56 -17.55 -5.81
C GLN A 162 -8.86 -16.15 -6.34
N HIS A 163 -7.87 -15.25 -6.40
CA HIS A 163 -8.05 -13.87 -6.88
C HIS A 163 -7.50 -13.66 -8.29
N ARG A 164 -6.98 -14.71 -8.93
CA ARG A 164 -6.30 -14.62 -10.24
C ARG A 164 -7.11 -13.89 -11.31
N ASP A 165 -8.41 -14.13 -11.35
CA ASP A 165 -9.29 -13.59 -12.39
C ASP A 165 -9.93 -12.23 -12.03
N HIS A 166 -9.66 -11.73 -10.83
CA HIS A 166 -10.28 -10.52 -10.28
C HIS A 166 -9.29 -9.43 -9.83
N THR A 167 -8.01 -9.79 -9.64
CA THR A 167 -6.98 -8.84 -9.21
C THR A 167 -6.62 -7.86 -10.32
N ALA A 168 -6.44 -6.58 -9.96
CA ALA A 168 -6.04 -5.55 -10.91
C ALA A 168 -4.59 -5.73 -11.39
N ILE A 169 -3.70 -6.01 -10.43
CA ILE A 169 -2.28 -6.27 -10.66
C ILE A 169 -1.89 -7.56 -9.94
N THR A 170 -0.86 -8.23 -10.43
CA THR A 170 -0.35 -9.48 -9.84
C THR A 170 0.87 -9.17 -8.97
N ILE A 171 0.98 -9.85 -7.83
CA ILE A 171 2.22 -9.94 -7.05
C ILE A 171 2.71 -11.39 -7.03
N HIS A 172 4.00 -11.59 -6.95
CA HIS A 172 4.62 -12.92 -6.92
C HIS A 172 4.64 -13.56 -5.51
N ASN A 173 3.52 -13.47 -4.79
CA ASN A 173 3.35 -14.13 -3.48
C ASN A 173 1.97 -14.79 -3.39
N LYS A 174 1.93 -16.12 -3.40
CA LYS A 174 0.69 -16.91 -3.42
C LYS A 174 -0.09 -16.91 -2.10
N HIS A 175 0.45 -16.27 -1.08
CA HIS A 175 -0.11 -16.18 0.26
C HIS A 175 -0.58 -14.76 0.61
N ALA A 176 -0.50 -13.79 -0.31
CA ALA A 176 -0.85 -12.40 -0.06
C ALA A 176 -1.82 -11.80 -1.11
N ALA A 177 -2.72 -10.95 -0.63
CA ALA A 177 -3.55 -10.07 -1.43
C ALA A 177 -3.68 -8.71 -0.75
N LEU A 178 -3.71 -7.64 -1.55
CA LEU A 178 -4.13 -6.30 -1.16
C LEU A 178 -5.53 -6.07 -1.69
N HIS A 179 -6.41 -5.65 -0.79
CA HIS A 179 -7.73 -5.19 -1.12
C HIS A 179 -7.92 -3.71 -0.74
N GLY A 180 -8.90 -3.05 -1.36
CA GLY A 180 -9.26 -1.69 -0.98
C GLY A 180 -10.75 -1.41 -1.18
N ALA A 181 -11.24 -0.40 -0.48
CA ALA A 181 -12.61 0.08 -0.61
C ALA A 181 -12.66 1.59 -0.40
N ARG A 182 -13.44 2.29 -1.24
CA ARG A 182 -13.87 3.66 -0.99
C ARG A 182 -15.33 3.63 -0.57
N MET A 183 -15.60 4.17 0.60
CA MET A 183 -16.85 3.96 1.32
C MET A 183 -17.51 5.32 1.58
N GLN A 184 -18.82 5.41 1.36
CA GLN A 184 -19.64 6.53 1.81
C GLN A 184 -20.07 6.32 3.27
N PRO A 185 -20.53 7.37 3.97
CA PRO A 185 -21.02 7.21 5.34
C PRO A 185 -22.09 6.11 5.44
N ALA A 186 -21.97 5.27 6.46
CA ALA A 186 -22.80 4.08 6.72
C ALA A 186 -22.57 2.87 5.80
N ASP A 187 -21.78 2.98 4.72
CA ASP A 187 -21.33 1.80 3.98
C ASP A 187 -20.51 0.90 4.89
N SER A 188 -20.58 -0.40 4.63
CA SER A 188 -19.85 -1.40 5.40
C SER A 188 -19.27 -2.48 4.51
N VAL A 189 -18.08 -2.94 4.85
CA VAL A 189 -17.44 -4.11 4.24
C VAL A 189 -17.06 -5.12 5.31
N GLU A 190 -17.11 -6.39 4.97
CA GLU A 190 -16.58 -7.47 5.81
C GLU A 190 -15.11 -7.69 5.46
N LEU A 191 -14.24 -7.72 6.47
CA LEU A 191 -12.83 -8.04 6.26
C LEU A 191 -12.67 -9.55 5.99
N PRO A 192 -11.74 -9.97 5.12
CA PRO A 192 -11.49 -11.39 4.88
C PRO A 192 -10.97 -12.09 6.15
N GLU A 193 -11.17 -13.39 6.27
CA GLU A 193 -10.53 -14.19 7.32
C GLU A 193 -9.11 -14.58 6.89
N ALA A 194 -8.11 -14.30 7.73
CA ALA A 194 -6.73 -14.71 7.44
C ALA A 194 -5.90 -14.96 8.70
N GLN A 195 -4.73 -15.58 8.50
CA GLN A 195 -3.74 -15.73 9.57
C GLN A 195 -3.16 -14.37 10.00
N TYR A 196 -2.98 -13.46 9.04
CA TYR A 196 -2.53 -12.10 9.29
C TYR A 196 -3.35 -11.14 8.42
N LEU A 197 -3.93 -10.11 9.04
CA LEU A 197 -4.53 -8.99 8.32
C LEU A 197 -3.89 -7.69 8.75
N HIS A 198 -3.68 -6.79 7.81
CA HIS A 198 -3.30 -5.41 8.10
C HIS A 198 -4.30 -4.45 7.44
N LEU A 199 -5.21 -3.91 8.24
CA LEU A 199 -6.11 -2.82 7.86
C LEU A 199 -5.38 -1.49 8.02
N PHE A 200 -5.44 -0.63 7.03
CA PHE A 200 -4.95 0.74 7.07
C PHE A 200 -6.05 1.69 6.63
N VAL A 201 -6.35 2.70 7.45
CA VAL A 201 -7.33 3.75 7.09
C VAL A 201 -6.59 4.85 6.36
N ALA A 202 -6.61 4.81 5.03
CA ALA A 202 -5.89 5.75 4.19
C ALA A 202 -6.53 7.15 4.20
N ARG A 203 -7.86 7.20 4.33
CA ARG A 203 -8.65 8.44 4.45
C ARG A 203 -9.83 8.29 5.39
N GLY A 204 -10.15 9.39 6.07
CA GLY A 204 -11.37 9.53 6.86
C GLY A 204 -11.39 8.67 8.11
N GLN A 205 -12.59 8.27 8.54
CA GLN A 205 -12.80 7.53 9.77
C GLN A 205 -13.76 6.34 9.55
N VAL A 206 -13.39 5.20 10.13
CA VAL A 206 -14.22 3.99 10.18
C VAL A 206 -14.40 3.51 11.62
N THR A 207 -15.44 2.71 11.84
CA THR A 207 -15.61 1.93 13.06
C THR A 207 -15.35 0.47 12.74
N LEU A 208 -14.46 -0.17 13.49
CA LEU A 208 -14.17 -1.60 13.42
C LEU A 208 -14.98 -2.34 14.49
N GLU A 209 -15.73 -3.35 14.08
CA GLU A 209 -16.50 -4.21 14.99
C GLU A 209 -15.61 -4.79 16.09
N GLY A 210 -16.05 -4.61 17.34
CA GLY A 210 -15.33 -5.08 18.54
C GLY A 210 -14.13 -4.22 18.97
N ALA A 211 -13.70 -3.24 18.16
CA ALA A 211 -12.53 -2.39 18.46
C ALA A 211 -12.83 -0.89 18.51
N GLY A 212 -13.94 -0.44 17.91
CA GLY A 212 -14.38 0.96 17.93
C GLY A 212 -13.74 1.82 16.84
N PRO A 213 -13.58 3.14 17.05
CA PRO A 213 -13.16 4.07 16.01
C PRO A 213 -11.68 3.94 15.64
N ILE A 214 -11.42 3.89 14.34
CA ILE A 214 -10.10 3.87 13.69
C ILE A 214 -10.04 5.08 12.75
N HIS A 215 -9.05 5.94 12.94
CA HIS A 215 -8.96 7.23 12.24
C HIS A 215 -7.96 7.16 11.09
N GLU A 216 -7.96 8.18 10.25
CA GLU A 216 -7.00 8.34 9.17
C GLU A 216 -5.56 8.17 9.65
N GLY A 217 -4.81 7.32 8.94
CA GLY A 217 -3.43 6.99 9.23
C GLY A 217 -3.24 5.95 10.35
N ASP A 218 -4.30 5.51 11.03
CA ASP A 218 -4.25 4.37 11.94
C ASP A 218 -4.14 3.06 11.14
N ALA A 219 -3.44 2.09 11.72
CA ALA A 219 -3.40 0.72 11.23
C ALA A 219 -3.93 -0.26 12.28
N VAL A 220 -4.48 -1.39 11.85
CA VAL A 220 -4.92 -2.47 12.72
C VAL A 220 -4.34 -3.78 12.21
N ARG A 221 -3.68 -4.51 13.11
CA ARG A 221 -3.07 -5.81 12.86
C ARG A 221 -3.91 -6.90 13.50
N PHE A 222 -4.24 -7.92 12.71
CA PHE A 222 -5.03 -9.06 13.17
C PHE A 222 -4.18 -10.32 13.08
N THR A 223 -4.30 -11.23 14.04
CA THR A 223 -3.66 -12.56 13.97
C THR A 223 -4.66 -13.67 14.22
N ALA A 224 -4.78 -14.58 13.25
CA ALA A 224 -5.78 -15.63 13.15
C ALA A 224 -7.19 -15.08 13.41
N SER A 225 -7.56 -14.01 12.70
CA SER A 225 -8.82 -13.29 12.87
C SER A 225 -9.20 -12.59 11.55
N GLY A 226 -10.41 -12.07 11.48
CA GLY A 226 -11.04 -11.54 10.29
C GLY A 226 -12.55 -11.71 10.40
N GLY A 227 -13.28 -11.39 9.32
CA GLY A 227 -14.74 -11.42 9.31
C GLY A 227 -15.38 -10.33 10.18
N GLN A 228 -14.60 -9.40 10.72
CA GLN A 228 -15.12 -8.21 11.37
C GLN A 228 -15.64 -7.23 10.33
N ARG A 229 -16.76 -6.59 10.68
CA ARG A 229 -17.30 -5.50 9.91
C ARG A 229 -16.51 -4.21 10.13
N VAL A 230 -16.23 -3.51 9.04
CA VAL A 230 -15.76 -2.13 9.05
C VAL A 230 -16.85 -1.25 8.46
N THR A 231 -17.26 -0.22 9.19
CA THR A 231 -18.31 0.72 8.78
C THR A 231 -17.74 2.13 8.69
N ALA A 232 -17.97 2.81 7.56
CA ALA A 232 -17.51 4.17 7.36
C ALA A 232 -18.39 5.17 8.13
N MET A 233 -17.74 6.10 8.85
CA MET A 233 -18.43 7.16 9.61
C MET A 233 -18.54 8.45 8.80
N GLU A 234 -17.64 8.62 7.85
CA GLU A 234 -17.54 9.69 6.87
C GLU A 234 -17.00 9.08 5.56
N PRO A 235 -16.85 9.84 4.44
CA PRO A 235 -16.16 9.31 3.27
C PRO A 235 -14.77 8.77 3.66
N ALA A 236 -14.56 7.48 3.45
CA ALA A 236 -13.38 6.77 3.91
C ALA A 236 -12.76 5.93 2.80
N GLU A 237 -11.45 5.73 2.90
CA GLU A 237 -10.69 4.84 2.02
C GLU A 237 -9.84 3.92 2.89
N ILE A 238 -10.01 2.62 2.72
CA ILE A 238 -9.25 1.61 3.46
C ILE A 238 -8.44 0.73 2.53
N LEU A 239 -7.29 0.28 3.01
CA LEU A 239 -6.42 -0.72 2.38
C LEU A 239 -6.27 -1.90 3.34
N VAL A 240 -6.40 -3.12 2.82
CA VAL A 240 -6.38 -4.34 3.62
C VAL A 240 -5.45 -5.36 3.00
N TRP A 241 -4.34 -5.63 3.66
CA TRP A 241 -3.51 -6.79 3.31
C TRP A 241 -4.06 -8.04 3.97
N GLU A 242 -4.40 -9.02 3.15
CA GLU A 242 -4.77 -10.39 3.52
C GLU A 242 -3.56 -11.30 3.34
N MET A 243 -3.14 -12.00 4.40
CA MET A 243 -1.93 -12.81 4.38
C MET A 243 -2.10 -14.14 5.13
N HIS A 244 -1.65 -15.22 4.48
CA HIS A 244 -1.76 -16.61 4.98
C HIS A 244 -0.40 -17.24 5.32
N ALA A 245 0.65 -16.43 5.42
CA ALA A 245 1.99 -16.82 5.85
C ALA A 245 2.69 -15.66 6.57
N SER A 246 3.86 -15.90 7.15
CA SER A 246 4.76 -14.85 7.63
C SER A 246 6.21 -15.13 7.23
N LEU A 247 7.07 -14.12 7.33
CA LEU A 247 8.50 -14.26 7.02
C LEU A 247 9.23 -15.34 7.85
N ALA A 248 8.69 -15.72 9.02
CA ALA A 248 9.26 -16.79 9.84
C ALA A 248 8.86 -18.20 9.36
N ALA A 249 7.94 -18.31 8.40
CA ALA A 249 7.35 -19.55 7.90
C ALA A 249 7.40 -19.68 6.36
N ALA A 250 8.10 -18.78 5.66
CA ALA A 250 8.29 -18.77 4.22
C ALA A 250 9.65 -19.36 3.81
#